data_AF-A0A726XRZ5-F1
#
_entry.id   AF-A0A726XRZ5-F1
#
_cell.length_a   1.000
_cell.length_b   1.000
_cell.length_c   1.000
_cell.angle_alpha   90.00
_cell.angle_beta   90.00
_cell.angle_gamma   90.00
#
_symmetry.space_group_name_H-M   'P 1'
#
loop_
_entity.id
_entity.type
_entity.pdbx_description
1 polymer ?
#
loop_
_entity_poly.entity_id
_entity_poly.type
_entity_poly.pdbx_seq_one_letter_code
_entity_poly.pdbx_strand_id
1 'polypeptide(L)'
;MAERPLSGKPRTQVLRWQRQCWVVGLRWEERQKTLRRPPVHRRGVLNVRLTISRQTVKPGRSRLTAQGQIEGNWRQQKLYSLAALFSQCCVQDGYGVYQLGDGRQVFLATVNGMPSLMADVTGTPEEVARAQELFLSFNPAPAQGWHIMSSPENPGSWEGLVQAATAAQLRMVRLSGESNRLPAFAAGGLAVLLAGGFLWWWGSPDMPAGPTPEEIQARASELFSKPQEPVYLPHPWAGQPTVEAFLNRCQRWRAAVPVSLDRARLERGQCTAEGLEVVYTLLPGADAARFSERIRQVFNRTPVMNLVGGGKQGVVFVPWDAFTLQDEAAPEAAPQLMQAVSWFQSRQVAFSLTEVKDAPVMPGNGRDDTPPPVQDWREYTFSITEKRRPEWVLYGLDTRAVRLGLVAFTLSPQGQFTYQIEGHLYARK
;
A
#
# COMPACT_ATOMS: atom_id res chain seq x y z
N MET A 1 10.59 26.12 14.32
CA MET A 1 10.38 27.17 15.33
C MET A 1 9.24 26.74 16.25
N ALA A 2 9.48 26.70 17.56
CA ALA A 2 8.47 26.35 18.54
C ALA A 2 7.69 27.61 18.93
N GLU A 3 6.55 27.86 18.29
CA GLU A 3 5.66 28.94 18.74
C GLU A 3 4.92 28.50 20.01
N ARG A 4 5.21 29.24 21.09
CA ARG A 4 4.44 29.22 22.33
C ARG A 4 3.03 29.76 22.04
N PRO A 5 1.96 29.14 22.58
CA PRO A 5 0.62 29.70 22.45
C PRO A 5 0.51 31.02 23.22
N LEU A 6 0.00 32.06 22.54
CA LEU A 6 -0.23 33.42 23.05
C LEU A 6 -1.36 33.54 24.10
N SER A 7 -1.95 32.44 24.54
CA SER A 7 -2.99 32.47 25.58
C SER A 7 -2.92 31.20 26.40
N GLY A 8 -2.79 31.32 27.72
CA GLY A 8 -2.63 30.21 28.67
C GLY A 8 -3.85 29.29 28.83
N LYS A 9 -4.76 29.24 27.85
CA LYS A 9 -5.91 28.33 27.82
C LYS A 9 -5.61 27.11 26.93
N PRO A 10 -6.13 25.92 27.28
CA PRO A 10 -5.96 24.74 26.44
C PRO A 10 -6.57 24.99 25.06
N ARG A 11 -5.81 24.71 24.00
CA ARG A 11 -6.24 24.78 22.59
C ARG A 11 -7.44 23.88 22.28
N THR A 12 -7.64 22.85 23.10
CA THR A 12 -8.66 21.82 22.90
C THR A 12 -9.93 22.16 23.68
N GLN A 13 -11.09 22.15 23.02
CA GLN A 13 -12.39 22.47 23.60
C GLN A 13 -13.38 21.32 23.41
N VAL A 14 -14.28 21.15 24.38
CA VAL A 14 -15.41 20.21 24.29
C VAL A 14 -16.69 20.97 23.95
N LEU A 15 -17.38 20.53 22.90
CA LEU A 15 -18.69 20.98 22.46
C LEU A 15 -19.74 19.93 22.85
N ARG A 16 -20.95 20.36 23.21
CA ARG A 16 -22.05 19.44 23.53
C ARG A 16 -23.13 19.53 22.45
N TRP A 17 -23.52 18.38 21.91
CA TRP A 17 -24.69 18.24 21.06
C TRP A 17 -25.53 17.09 21.60
N GLN A 18 -26.72 17.38 22.12
CA GLN A 18 -27.57 16.41 22.81
C GLN A 18 -26.79 15.65 23.90
N ARG A 19 -26.67 14.31 23.78
CA ARG A 19 -25.93 13.44 24.72
C ARG A 19 -24.49 13.16 24.28
N GLN A 20 -24.01 13.79 23.19
CA GLN A 20 -22.69 13.57 22.62
C GLN A 20 -21.76 14.73 22.97
N CYS A 21 -20.50 14.39 23.26
CA CYS A 21 -19.45 15.36 23.54
C CYS A 21 -18.42 15.32 22.41
N TRP A 22 -18.26 16.43 21.71
CA TRP A 22 -17.38 16.60 20.56
C TRP A 22 -16.16 17.41 20.95
N VAL A 23 -15.00 17.05 20.41
CA VAL A 23 -13.73 17.70 20.74
C VAL A 23 -13.14 18.31 19.48
N VAL A 24 -12.75 19.56 19.60
CA VAL A 24 -12.12 20.40 18.57
C VAL A 24 -10.80 20.95 19.11
N GLY A 25 -9.89 21.36 18.21
CA GLY A 25 -8.58 21.87 18.63
C GLY A 25 -7.62 20.75 19.04
N LEU A 26 -7.72 19.57 18.41
CA LEU A 26 -6.79 18.46 18.65
C LEU A 26 -5.50 18.68 17.87
N ARG A 27 -4.38 18.28 18.47
CA ARG A 27 -3.09 18.30 17.80
C ARG A 27 -2.90 16.99 17.04
N TRP A 28 -2.83 17.10 15.71
CA TRP A 28 -2.59 15.97 14.82
C TRP A 28 -1.09 15.81 14.55
N GLU A 29 -0.60 14.58 14.67
CA GLU A 29 0.81 14.23 14.40
C GLU A 29 0.90 12.94 13.58
N GLU A 30 1.82 12.90 12.62
CA GLU A 30 2.18 11.67 11.92
C GLU A 30 3.13 10.83 12.80
N ARG A 31 2.80 9.54 12.96
CA ARG A 31 3.53 8.68 13.88
C ARG A 31 4.90 8.29 13.31
N GLN A 32 5.94 9.07 13.57
CA GLN A 32 7.33 8.65 13.39
C GLN A 32 7.84 7.83 14.59
N LYS A 33 8.85 6.96 14.36
CA LYS A 33 9.53 6.14 15.38
C LYS A 33 10.39 6.99 16.35
N THR A 34 9.87 8.07 16.91
CA THR A 34 10.57 8.89 17.91
C THR A 34 10.07 8.61 19.31
N LEU A 35 11.00 8.71 20.27
CA LEU A 35 10.85 8.45 21.69
C LEU A 35 9.53 8.98 22.25
N ARG A 36 8.77 8.09 22.90
CA ARG A 36 7.57 8.43 23.66
C ARG A 36 7.91 9.54 24.65
N ARG A 37 7.51 10.79 24.37
CA ARG A 37 7.43 11.80 25.42
C ARG A 37 6.25 11.43 26.30
N PRO A 38 6.45 11.16 27.61
CA PRO A 38 5.33 10.92 28.50
C PRO A 38 4.45 12.18 28.50
N PRO A 39 3.11 12.04 28.55
CA PRO A 39 2.23 13.20 28.66
C PRO A 39 2.64 14.03 29.89
N VAL A 40 2.62 15.35 29.80
CA VAL A 40 2.79 16.21 30.98
C VAL A 40 1.49 16.10 31.79
N HIS A 41 1.55 15.39 32.92
CA HIS A 41 0.37 15.12 33.75
C HIS A 41 0.14 16.29 34.70
N ARG A 42 -0.99 17.00 34.54
CA ARG A 42 -1.46 18.02 35.48
C ARG A 42 -2.72 17.49 36.19
N ARG A 43 -2.82 17.71 37.50
CA ARG A 43 -4.04 17.38 38.27
C ARG A 43 -5.23 18.13 37.67
N GLY A 44 -6.36 17.44 37.49
CA GLY A 44 -7.59 18.01 36.92
C GLY A 44 -7.66 18.00 35.39
N VAL A 45 -6.67 17.45 34.67
CA VAL A 45 -6.66 17.36 33.19
C VAL A 45 -6.79 15.90 32.74
N LEU A 46 -7.58 15.67 31.69
CA LEU A 46 -7.71 14.41 30.96
C LEU A 46 -7.01 14.51 29.61
N ASN A 47 -6.04 13.63 29.38
CA ASN A 47 -5.43 13.47 28.07
C ASN A 47 -6.33 12.60 27.20
N VAL A 48 -6.69 13.12 26.02
CA VAL A 48 -7.48 12.39 25.03
C VAL A 48 -6.61 12.05 23.83
N ARG A 49 -6.80 10.84 23.29
CA ARG A 49 -6.10 10.38 22.10
C ARG A 49 -7.07 9.71 21.11
N LEU A 50 -6.84 9.91 19.83
CA LEU A 50 -7.42 9.12 18.75
C LEU A 50 -6.32 8.78 17.76
N THR A 51 -6.33 7.56 17.24
CA THR A 51 -5.38 7.15 16.20
C THR A 51 -6.16 6.62 15.00
N ILE A 52 -5.96 7.26 13.86
CA ILE A 52 -6.60 6.90 12.60
C ILE A 52 -5.51 6.37 11.67
N SER A 53 -5.80 5.27 11.00
CA SER A 53 -4.92 4.71 9.97
C SER A 53 -5.70 4.53 8.68
N ARG A 54 -5.11 4.94 7.57
CA ARG A 54 -5.65 4.69 6.23
C ARG A 54 -4.57 4.03 5.39
N GLN A 55 -4.98 3.05 4.59
CA GLN A 55 -4.12 2.52 3.54
C GLN A 55 -3.99 3.60 2.47
N THR A 56 -2.76 4.03 2.20
CA THR A 56 -2.50 4.95 1.08
C THR A 56 -2.29 4.14 -0.20
N VAL A 57 -2.38 4.82 -1.35
CA VAL A 57 -2.21 4.22 -2.69
C VAL A 57 -0.75 3.79 -2.95
N LYS A 58 0.21 4.35 -2.19
CA LYS A 58 1.61 3.89 -2.11
C LYS A 58 1.73 2.82 -1.01
N PRO A 59 2.68 1.88 -1.06
CA PRO A 59 2.81 0.83 -0.05
C PRO A 59 3.23 1.44 1.31
N GLY A 60 2.23 1.83 2.11
CA GLY A 60 2.42 2.47 3.40
C GLY A 60 1.09 2.65 4.13
N ARG A 61 1.07 2.42 5.44
CA ARG A 61 -0.06 2.81 6.30
C ARG A 61 0.24 4.18 6.88
N SER A 62 -0.36 5.24 6.34
CA SER A 62 -0.31 6.56 6.98
C SER A 62 -1.13 6.52 8.25
N ARG A 63 -0.49 6.84 9.38
CA ARG A 63 -1.07 6.76 10.71
C ARG A 63 -0.97 8.11 11.41
N LEU A 64 -2.12 8.74 11.59
CA LEU A 64 -2.25 10.01 12.29
C LEU A 64 -2.75 9.79 13.71
N THR A 65 -2.16 10.51 14.65
CA THR A 65 -2.59 10.51 16.05
C THR A 65 -3.03 11.91 16.43
N ALA A 66 -4.29 12.05 16.84
CA ALA A 66 -4.80 13.24 17.49
C ALA A 66 -4.55 13.15 18.99
N GLN A 67 -4.07 14.25 19.58
CA GLN A 67 -3.87 14.40 21.02
C GLN A 67 -4.49 15.71 21.50
N GLY A 68 -5.10 15.70 22.68
CA GLY A 68 -5.68 16.89 23.29
C GLY A 68 -5.69 16.81 24.80
N GLN A 69 -5.86 17.96 25.44
CA GLN A 69 -5.99 18.09 26.89
C GLN A 69 -7.30 18.80 27.20
N ILE A 70 -8.16 18.13 27.96
CA ILE A 70 -9.46 18.67 28.40
C ILE A 70 -9.60 18.56 29.91
N GLU A 71 -10.63 19.18 30.47
CA GLU A 71 -10.92 19.08 31.90
C GLU A 71 -11.25 17.63 32.33
N GLY A 72 -10.86 17.25 33.55
CA GLY A 72 -11.04 15.90 34.08
C GLY A 72 -12.51 15.50 34.34
N ASN A 73 -13.42 16.47 34.45
CA ASN A 73 -14.86 16.25 34.62
C ASN A 73 -15.51 15.50 33.43
N TRP A 74 -14.88 15.50 32.25
CA TRP A 74 -15.35 14.81 31.05
C TRP A 74 -14.99 13.31 31.01
N ARG A 75 -14.29 12.78 32.01
CA ARG A 75 -13.77 11.40 32.02
C ARG A 75 -14.83 10.31 31.85
N GLN A 76 -16.06 10.54 32.31
CA GLN A 76 -17.16 9.57 32.23
C GLN A 76 -17.98 9.70 30.93
N GLN A 77 -17.70 10.72 30.11
CA GLN A 77 -18.45 11.00 28.89
C GLN A 77 -17.82 10.31 27.68
N LYS A 78 -18.65 9.99 26.68
CA LYS A 78 -18.16 9.54 25.37
C LYS A 78 -17.73 10.76 24.57
N LEU A 79 -16.43 10.82 24.27
CA LEU A 79 -15.79 11.92 23.56
C LEU A 79 -15.51 11.52 22.12
N TYR A 80 -15.80 12.41 21.18
CA TYR A 80 -15.65 12.20 19.75
C TYR A 80 -14.85 13.34 19.11
N SER A 81 -14.01 13.05 18.10
CA SER A 81 -13.26 14.09 17.38
C SER A 81 -14.09 14.65 16.22
N LEU A 82 -14.27 15.99 16.19
CA LEU A 82 -15.01 16.64 15.10
C LEU A 82 -14.22 16.61 13.78
N ALA A 83 -12.90 16.84 13.81
CA ALA A 83 -12.05 16.75 12.63
C ALA A 83 -12.02 15.34 12.02
N ALA A 84 -12.02 14.30 12.87
CA ALA A 84 -12.13 12.93 12.39
C ALA A 84 -13.48 12.63 11.73
N LEU A 85 -14.59 13.19 12.25
CA LEU A 85 -15.89 13.07 11.61
C LEU A 85 -15.91 13.81 10.27
N PHE A 86 -15.38 15.03 10.21
CA PHE A 86 -15.28 15.81 8.99
C PHE A 86 -14.56 15.04 7.88
N SER A 87 -13.45 14.37 8.18
CA SER A 87 -12.73 13.52 7.20
C SER A 87 -13.52 12.31 6.69
N GLN A 88 -14.57 11.88 7.41
CA GLN A 88 -15.45 10.80 6.96
C GLN A 88 -16.64 11.32 6.14
N CYS A 89 -17.03 12.57 6.33
CA CYS A 89 -18.05 13.24 5.52
C CYS A 89 -17.45 13.78 4.21
N CYS A 90 -16.20 14.24 4.25
CA CYS A 90 -15.45 14.73 3.10
C CYS A 90 -14.65 13.56 2.47
N VAL A 91 -15.26 12.85 1.52
CA VAL A 91 -14.68 11.65 0.88
C VAL A 91 -13.41 11.98 0.07
N GLN A 92 -13.30 13.22 -0.40
CA GLN A 92 -12.19 13.78 -1.18
C GLN A 92 -11.44 14.87 -0.39
N ASP A 93 -10.37 15.40 -0.99
CA ASP A 93 -9.60 16.52 -0.43
C ASP A 93 -10.44 17.79 -0.39
N GLY A 94 -10.60 18.34 0.81
CA GLY A 94 -11.56 19.42 1.04
C GLY A 94 -11.41 20.06 2.39
N TYR A 95 -12.03 21.22 2.55
CA TYR A 95 -11.99 21.98 3.78
C TYR A 95 -13.33 22.68 4.06
N GLY A 96 -13.50 23.11 5.31
CA GLY A 96 -14.69 23.82 5.76
C GLY A 96 -14.41 24.63 7.01
N VAL A 97 -15.14 25.72 7.17
CA VAL A 97 -15.13 26.58 8.35
C VAL A 97 -16.48 26.55 9.00
N TYR A 98 -16.51 26.22 10.30
CA TYR A 98 -17.76 26.04 11.04
C TYR A 98 -17.83 26.99 12.24
N GLN A 99 -18.99 27.59 12.46
CA GLN A 99 -19.22 28.51 13.57
C GLN A 99 -19.30 27.75 14.90
N LEU A 100 -18.70 28.28 15.97
CA LEU A 100 -18.82 27.82 17.35
C LEU A 100 -19.74 28.78 18.12
N GLY A 101 -20.43 28.27 19.16
CA GLY A 101 -21.53 28.96 19.88
C GLY A 101 -21.15 30.22 20.69
N ASP A 102 -20.02 30.85 20.41
CA ASP A 102 -19.47 32.02 21.09
C ASP A 102 -18.75 33.00 20.13
N GLY A 103 -19.11 32.97 18.83
CA GLY A 103 -18.50 33.82 17.80
C GLY A 103 -17.13 33.34 17.32
N ARG A 104 -16.59 32.26 17.91
CA ARG A 104 -15.41 31.57 17.38
C ARG A 104 -15.77 30.69 16.19
N GLN A 105 -14.76 30.28 15.44
CA GLN A 105 -14.89 29.36 14.33
C GLN A 105 -13.90 28.21 14.49
N VAL A 106 -14.15 27.11 13.78
CA VAL A 106 -13.21 26.00 13.63
C VAL A 106 -12.94 25.75 12.15
N PHE A 107 -11.66 25.68 11.80
CA PHE A 107 -11.18 25.27 10.49
C PHE A 107 -10.93 23.76 10.47
N LEU A 108 -11.58 23.05 9.56
CA LEU A 108 -11.42 21.61 9.36
C LEU A 108 -11.00 21.36 7.92
N ALA A 109 -10.01 20.49 7.71
CA ALA A 109 -9.55 20.12 6.38
C ALA A 109 -9.12 18.66 6.33
N THR A 110 -9.25 18.10 5.13
CA THR A 110 -8.98 16.71 4.80
C THR A 110 -8.02 16.67 3.62
N VAL A 111 -6.94 15.91 3.75
CA VAL A 111 -5.95 15.66 2.68
C VAL A 111 -5.71 14.15 2.59
N ASN A 112 -5.77 13.60 1.38
CA ASN A 112 -5.83 12.18 1.10
C ASN A 112 -6.91 11.44 1.92
N GLY A 113 -8.03 12.11 2.17
CA GLY A 113 -9.13 11.56 2.97
C GLY A 113 -8.76 11.32 4.45
N MET A 114 -7.76 12.02 4.98
CA MET A 114 -7.35 12.04 6.39
C MET A 114 -7.37 13.47 6.93
N PRO A 115 -7.61 13.69 8.24
CA PRO A 115 -7.51 15.02 8.83
C PRO A 115 -6.13 15.66 8.57
N SER A 116 -6.11 16.93 8.14
CA SER A 116 -4.86 17.67 7.90
C SER A 116 -4.15 18.00 9.21
N LEU A 117 -2.81 17.91 9.20
CA LEU A 117 -1.95 18.34 10.33
C LEU A 117 -2.06 19.84 10.64
N MET A 118 -2.51 20.62 9.66
CA MET A 118 -2.65 22.09 9.73
C MET A 118 -4.09 22.53 10.00
N ALA A 119 -5.02 21.59 10.17
CA ALA A 119 -6.43 21.86 10.45
C ALA A 119 -6.81 21.49 11.88
N ASP A 120 -8.10 21.49 12.19
CA ASP A 120 -8.64 21.39 13.55
C ASP A 120 -8.19 22.58 14.41
N VAL A 121 -8.26 23.78 13.81
CA VAL A 121 -7.84 25.05 14.42
C VAL A 121 -9.08 25.82 14.84
N THR A 122 -9.21 26.10 16.14
CA THR A 122 -10.29 26.93 16.68
C THR A 122 -9.77 28.32 17.01
N GLY A 123 -10.50 29.37 16.67
CA GLY A 123 -10.08 30.74 16.94
C GLY A 123 -11.13 31.78 16.57
N THR A 124 -10.71 33.05 16.54
CA THR A 124 -11.52 34.13 15.94
C THR A 124 -11.63 33.92 14.41
N PRO A 125 -12.60 34.57 13.73
CA PRO A 125 -12.70 34.49 12.27
C PRO A 125 -11.40 34.86 11.54
N GLU A 126 -10.66 35.85 12.04
CA GLU A 126 -9.37 36.27 11.49
C GLU A 126 -8.28 35.20 11.65
N GLU A 127 -8.20 34.57 12.84
CA GLU A 127 -7.25 33.48 13.11
C GLU A 127 -7.54 32.26 12.24
N VAL A 128 -8.83 31.96 12.03
CA VAL A 128 -9.30 30.85 11.19
C VAL A 128 -9.06 31.12 9.71
N ALA A 129 -9.29 32.34 9.23
CA ALA A 129 -8.96 32.73 7.86
C ALA A 129 -7.46 32.60 7.58
N ARG A 130 -6.61 33.03 8.52
CA ARG A 130 -5.15 32.86 8.42
C ARG A 130 -4.73 31.39 8.41
N ALA A 131 -5.36 30.56 9.24
CA ALA A 131 -5.09 29.13 9.26
C ALA A 131 -5.47 28.45 7.93
N GLN A 132 -6.59 28.86 7.33
CA GLN A 132 -6.99 28.41 6.01
C GLN A 132 -5.99 28.85 4.92
N GLU A 133 -5.57 30.10 4.91
CA GLU A 133 -4.58 30.61 3.95
C GLU A 133 -3.26 29.83 4.04
N LEU A 134 -2.77 29.62 5.27
CA LEU A 134 -1.58 28.80 5.53
C LEU A 134 -1.78 27.35 5.05
N PHE A 135 -2.96 26.77 5.24
CA PHE A 135 -3.25 25.43 4.72
C PHE A 135 -3.16 25.39 3.19
N LEU A 136 -3.76 26.37 2.50
CA LEU A 136 -3.75 26.45 1.04
C LEU A 136 -2.36 26.74 0.46
N SER A 137 -1.51 27.47 1.19
CA SER A 137 -0.14 27.77 0.72
C SER A 137 0.78 26.54 0.77
N PHE A 138 0.53 25.60 1.68
CA PHE A 138 1.35 24.40 1.86
C PHE A 138 0.80 23.15 1.15
N ASN A 139 -0.48 23.16 0.76
CA ASN A 139 -1.13 22.03 0.09
C ASN A 139 -1.56 22.45 -1.33
N PRO A 140 -0.88 21.98 -2.40
CA PRO A 140 -1.26 22.30 -3.76
C PRO A 140 -2.67 21.79 -4.05
N ALA A 141 -3.42 22.52 -4.89
CA ALA A 141 -4.78 22.14 -5.23
C ALA A 141 -4.81 20.74 -5.87
N PRO A 142 -5.71 19.84 -5.41
CA PRO A 142 -5.94 18.55 -6.05
C PRO A 142 -6.34 18.71 -7.52
N ALA A 143 -6.15 17.68 -8.34
CA ALA A 143 -6.49 17.71 -9.78
C ALA A 143 -7.97 18.04 -10.05
N GLN A 144 -8.88 17.73 -9.12
CA GLN A 144 -10.31 18.03 -9.20
C GLN A 144 -10.70 19.34 -8.47
N GLY A 145 -9.71 20.09 -7.96
CA GLY A 145 -9.92 21.24 -7.08
C GLY A 145 -10.24 20.81 -5.64
N TRP A 146 -10.34 21.81 -4.76
CA TRP A 146 -10.74 21.60 -3.37
C TRP A 146 -12.25 21.46 -3.25
N HIS A 147 -12.72 20.46 -2.51
CA HIS A 147 -14.12 20.38 -2.12
C HIS A 147 -14.39 21.32 -0.93
N ILE A 148 -14.94 22.50 -1.21
CA ILE A 148 -15.21 23.54 -0.20
C ILE A 148 -16.60 23.32 0.39
N MET A 149 -16.69 22.87 1.64
CA MET A 149 -17.98 22.64 2.31
C MET A 149 -18.56 23.90 2.95
N SER A 150 -17.70 24.85 3.33
CA SER A 150 -18.04 26.14 3.93
C SER A 150 -16.81 27.04 3.91
N SER A 151 -17.01 28.36 3.90
CA SER A 151 -15.94 29.35 3.82
C SER A 151 -15.89 30.23 5.09
N PRO A 152 -14.79 30.95 5.35
CA PRO A 152 -14.72 31.90 6.47
C PRO A 152 -15.78 33.00 6.37
N GLU A 153 -16.12 33.41 5.14
CA GLU A 153 -17.11 34.44 4.83
C GLU A 153 -18.54 33.94 5.05
N ASN A 154 -18.78 32.65 4.84
CA ASN A 154 -20.07 32.00 5.08
C ASN A 154 -19.86 30.68 5.85
N PRO A 155 -19.61 30.76 7.16
CA PRO A 155 -19.29 29.58 7.97
C PRO A 155 -20.51 28.68 8.12
N GLY A 156 -20.31 27.37 8.00
CA GLY A 156 -21.36 26.38 8.23
C GLY A 156 -21.66 26.17 9.72
N SER A 157 -22.79 25.52 10.04
CA SER A 157 -23.02 25.04 11.41
C SER A 157 -22.36 23.67 11.62
N TRP A 158 -21.52 23.55 12.65
CA TRP A 158 -20.92 22.27 13.04
C TRP A 158 -21.98 21.25 13.50
N GLU A 159 -23.14 21.73 13.96
CA GLU A 159 -24.26 20.89 14.40
C GLU A 159 -24.82 20.06 13.23
N GLY A 160 -24.81 20.64 12.02
CA GLY A 160 -25.20 19.94 10.80
C GLY A 160 -24.30 18.74 10.47
N LEU A 161 -23.00 18.82 10.79
CA LEU A 161 -22.08 17.69 10.62
C LEU A 161 -22.41 16.54 11.58
N VAL A 162 -22.68 16.86 12.85
CA VAL A 162 -22.87 15.86 13.90
C VAL A 162 -24.28 15.27 13.91
N GLN A 163 -25.28 16.01 13.41
CA GLN A 163 -26.65 15.52 13.27
C GLN A 163 -26.76 14.37 12.27
N ALA A 164 -25.96 14.41 11.19
CA ALA A 164 -25.93 13.37 10.16
C ALA A 164 -25.02 12.18 10.50
N ALA A 165 -24.37 12.17 11.68
CA ALA A 165 -23.39 11.15 12.03
C ALA A 165 -24.02 9.79 12.33
N THR A 166 -23.59 8.76 11.59
CA THR A 166 -24.02 7.37 11.78
C THR A 166 -23.33 6.71 12.98
N ALA A 167 -23.94 5.64 13.50
CA ALA A 167 -23.34 4.85 14.58
C ALA A 167 -21.96 4.26 14.22
N ALA A 168 -21.73 3.95 12.95
CA ALA A 168 -20.44 3.46 12.46
C ALA A 168 -19.37 4.56 12.51
N GLN A 169 -19.70 5.76 12.02
CA GLN A 169 -18.81 6.93 12.08
C GLN A 169 -18.44 7.28 13.53
N LEU A 170 -19.44 7.29 14.43
CA LEU A 170 -19.23 7.55 15.86
C LEU A 170 -18.26 6.57 16.53
N ARG A 171 -18.26 5.28 16.13
CA ARG A 171 -17.30 4.30 16.66
C ARG A 171 -15.87 4.61 16.22
N MET A 172 -15.69 5.06 14.97
CA MET A 172 -14.37 5.34 14.40
C MET A 172 -13.76 6.66 14.91
N VAL A 173 -14.60 7.65 15.26
CA VAL A 173 -14.14 8.97 15.73
C VAL A 173 -14.02 9.08 17.25
N ARG A 174 -14.22 7.98 17.98
CA ARG A 174 -14.25 7.97 19.45
C ARG A 174 -12.85 8.13 20.05
N LEU A 175 -12.69 9.12 20.91
CA LEU A 175 -11.46 9.38 21.65
C LEU A 175 -11.32 8.41 22.84
N SER A 176 -10.09 7.97 23.11
CA SER A 176 -9.73 7.26 24.32
C SER A 176 -9.20 8.25 25.37
N GLY A 177 -9.68 8.13 26.60
CA GLY A 177 -9.16 8.88 27.73
C GLY A 177 -8.03 8.09 28.40
N GLU A 178 -6.82 8.64 28.43
CA GLU A 178 -5.71 8.05 29.17
C GLU A 178 -5.78 8.51 30.64
N SER A 179 -6.20 7.59 31.51
CA SER A 179 -6.29 7.79 32.97
C SER A 179 -5.33 6.81 33.64
N ASN A 180 -4.31 7.32 34.32
CA ASN A 180 -3.37 6.48 35.05
C ASN A 180 -4.05 5.92 36.33
N ARG A 181 -4.47 4.66 36.33
CA ARG A 181 -4.51 3.88 37.57
C ARG A 181 -3.13 3.24 37.68
N LEU A 182 -2.27 3.77 38.54
CA LEU A 182 -1.09 3.01 38.97
C LEU A 182 -1.62 1.72 39.62
N PRO A 183 -1.35 0.52 39.09
CA PRO A 183 -1.71 -0.70 39.79
C PRO A 183 -0.91 -0.74 41.09
N ALA A 184 -1.59 -0.91 42.23
CA ALA A 184 -1.01 -0.87 43.57
C ALA A 184 0.20 -1.82 43.76
N PHE A 185 0.35 -2.82 42.88
CA PHE A 185 1.47 -3.76 42.84
C PHE A 185 2.84 -3.12 42.50
N ALA A 186 2.88 -1.95 41.87
CA ALA A 186 4.15 -1.29 41.52
C ALA A 186 4.87 -0.62 42.71
N ALA A 187 4.15 -0.31 43.80
CA ALA A 187 4.74 0.32 44.99
C ALA A 187 5.52 -0.68 45.86
N GLY A 188 5.11 -1.96 45.87
CA GLY A 188 5.78 -3.01 46.66
C GLY A 188 7.18 -3.36 46.13
N GLY A 189 7.36 -3.39 44.80
CA GLY A 189 8.65 -3.72 44.18
C GLY A 189 9.71 -2.62 44.35
N LEU A 190 9.30 -1.35 44.41
CA LEU A 190 10.22 -0.22 44.54
C LEU A 190 10.84 -0.15 45.94
N ALA A 191 10.11 -0.54 46.99
CA ALA A 191 10.65 -0.57 48.36
C ALA A 191 11.77 -1.60 48.54
N VAL A 192 11.66 -2.77 47.88
CA VAL A 192 12.68 -3.83 47.91
C VAL A 192 13.92 -3.41 47.12
N LEU A 193 13.76 -2.74 45.99
CA LEU A 193 14.87 -2.23 45.18
C LEU A 193 15.61 -1.07 45.86
N LEU A 194 14.90 -0.19 46.57
CA LEU A 194 15.52 0.90 47.33
C LEU A 194 16.31 0.38 48.54
N ALA A 195 15.83 -0.66 49.22
CA ALA A 195 16.56 -1.32 50.29
C ALA A 195 17.83 -2.04 49.79
N GLY A 196 17.76 -2.70 48.62
CA GLY A 196 18.92 -3.33 47.99
C GLY A 196 19.95 -2.32 47.45
N GLY A 197 19.49 -1.20 46.89
CA GLY A 197 20.35 -0.13 46.37
C GLY A 197 21.11 0.63 47.46
N PHE A 198 20.52 0.81 48.64
CA PHE A 198 21.17 1.46 49.78
C PHE A 198 22.39 0.66 50.30
N LEU A 199 22.32 -0.68 50.26
CA LEU A 199 23.43 -1.56 50.65
C LEU A 199 24.56 -1.58 49.61
N TRP A 200 24.22 -1.43 48.32
CA TRP A 200 25.22 -1.35 47.25
C TRP A 200 25.96 -0.01 47.24
N TRP A 201 25.25 1.09 47.50
CA TRP A 201 25.80 2.46 47.49
C TRP A 201 26.92 2.66 48.52
N TRP A 202 26.85 2.00 49.67
CA TRP A 202 27.84 2.16 50.74
C TRP A 202 29.19 1.50 50.44
N GLY A 203 29.29 0.69 49.39
CA GLY A 203 30.49 -0.11 49.06
C GLY A 203 31.20 0.23 47.74
N SER A 204 30.79 1.26 46.99
CA SER A 204 31.38 1.56 45.66
C SER A 204 32.24 2.84 45.69
N PRO A 205 33.48 2.82 45.14
CA PRO A 205 34.30 4.02 45.00
C PRO A 205 33.79 4.94 43.87
N ASP A 206 34.27 6.20 43.88
CA ASP A 206 33.77 7.35 43.10
C ASP A 206 33.46 7.06 41.61
N MET A 207 32.32 7.59 41.15
CA MET A 207 31.86 7.47 39.76
C MET A 207 32.77 8.22 38.78
N PRO A 208 33.03 7.67 37.58
CA PRO A 208 33.74 8.39 36.52
C PRO A 208 32.92 9.56 35.99
N ALA A 209 33.62 10.65 35.67
CA ALA A 209 33.04 11.88 35.12
C ALA A 209 32.23 11.62 33.83
N GLY A 210 31.12 12.34 33.68
CA GLY A 210 30.22 12.22 32.54
C GLY A 210 30.83 12.63 31.18
N PRO A 211 30.19 12.26 30.06
CA PRO A 211 30.72 12.44 28.72
C PRO A 211 30.95 13.91 28.37
N THR A 212 32.04 14.18 27.65
CA THR A 212 32.46 15.54 27.29
C THR A 212 31.53 16.15 26.23
N PRO A 213 31.47 17.49 26.09
CA PRO A 213 30.64 18.17 25.09
C PRO A 213 30.91 17.72 23.64
N GLU A 214 32.14 17.28 23.36
CA GLU A 214 32.55 16.77 22.05
C GLU A 214 31.92 15.40 21.73
N GLU A 215 31.81 14.51 22.72
CA GLU A 215 31.11 13.22 22.55
C GLU A 215 29.61 13.41 22.34
N ILE A 216 29.02 14.46 22.94
CA ILE A 216 27.62 14.82 22.75
C ILE A 216 27.39 15.38 21.34
N GLN A 217 28.31 16.20 20.83
CA GLN A 217 28.24 16.72 19.46
C GLN A 217 28.48 15.64 18.40
N ALA A 218 29.41 14.72 18.61
CA ALA A 218 29.65 13.58 17.72
C ALA A 218 28.42 12.65 17.64
N ARG A 219 27.79 12.36 18.79
CA ARG A 219 26.54 11.59 18.81
C ARG A 219 25.37 12.35 18.18
N ALA A 220 25.35 13.68 18.29
CA ALA A 220 24.33 14.50 17.65
C ALA A 220 24.49 14.52 16.12
N SER A 221 25.72 14.64 15.60
CA SER A 221 25.96 14.65 14.15
C SER A 221 25.64 13.31 13.47
N GLU A 222 25.85 12.18 14.15
CA GLU A 222 25.39 10.86 13.69
C GLU A 222 23.86 10.76 13.66
N LEU A 223 23.16 11.38 14.62
CA LEU A 223 21.69 11.36 14.66
C LEU A 223 21.03 12.23 13.58
N PHE A 224 21.70 13.28 13.11
CA PHE A 224 21.19 14.17 12.05
C PHE A 224 21.62 13.77 10.64
N SER A 225 22.62 12.90 10.51
CA SER A 225 23.03 12.30 9.24
C SER A 225 22.15 11.08 8.94
N LYS A 226 20.86 11.29 8.65
CA LYS A 226 20.03 10.21 8.11
C LYS A 226 20.37 10.02 6.64
N PRO A 227 20.89 8.87 6.21
CA PRO A 227 20.98 8.55 4.80
C PRO A 227 19.59 8.67 4.20
N GLN A 228 19.44 9.42 3.12
CA GLN A 228 18.21 9.45 2.34
C GLN A 228 17.87 7.99 1.98
N GLU A 229 16.67 7.54 2.36
CA GLU A 229 16.27 6.15 2.13
C GLU A 229 16.28 5.91 0.61
N PRO A 230 17.00 4.88 0.13
CA PRO A 230 17.10 4.62 -1.30
C PRO A 230 15.70 4.38 -1.87
N VAL A 231 15.40 5.06 -2.98
CA VAL A 231 14.16 4.82 -3.72
C VAL A 231 14.33 3.51 -4.48
N TYR A 232 13.60 2.47 -4.11
CA TYR A 232 13.65 1.19 -4.83
C TYR A 232 12.77 1.25 -6.09
N LEU A 233 13.25 0.64 -7.16
CA LEU A 233 12.42 0.42 -8.34
C LEU A 233 11.24 -0.52 -7.98
N PRO A 234 10.08 -0.42 -8.64
CA PRO A 234 8.98 -1.34 -8.41
C PRO A 234 9.33 -2.74 -8.94
N HIS A 235 8.99 -3.78 -8.17
CA HIS A 235 9.21 -5.17 -8.57
C HIS A 235 8.40 -5.54 -9.83
N PRO A 236 9.03 -6.03 -10.91
CA PRO A 236 8.34 -6.38 -12.14
C PRO A 236 7.28 -7.48 -11.96
N TRP A 237 7.54 -8.45 -11.08
CA TRP A 237 6.63 -9.57 -10.82
C TRP A 237 5.37 -9.17 -10.08
N ALA A 238 5.35 -8.02 -9.41
CA ALA A 238 4.16 -7.47 -8.76
C ALA A 238 3.06 -7.12 -9.76
N GLY A 239 3.42 -6.86 -11.02
CA GLY A 239 2.49 -6.58 -12.12
C GLY A 239 1.98 -7.82 -12.87
N GLN A 240 2.46 -9.02 -12.52
CA GLN A 240 2.26 -10.24 -13.29
C GLN A 240 1.56 -11.34 -12.46
N PRO A 241 0.78 -12.23 -13.10
CA PRO A 241 0.13 -13.31 -12.39
C PRO A 241 1.12 -14.33 -11.84
N THR A 242 0.84 -14.86 -10.64
CA THR A 242 1.57 -16.01 -10.09
C THR A 242 1.53 -17.20 -11.06
N VAL A 243 2.57 -18.03 -11.04
CA VAL A 243 2.68 -19.23 -11.90
C VAL A 243 1.42 -20.11 -11.78
N GLU A 244 0.94 -20.35 -10.56
CA GLU A 244 -0.24 -21.17 -10.31
C GLU A 244 -1.51 -20.58 -10.94
N ALA A 245 -1.77 -19.28 -10.73
CA ALA A 245 -2.94 -18.61 -11.32
C ALA A 245 -2.91 -18.64 -12.85
N PHE A 246 -1.74 -18.39 -13.44
CA PHE A 246 -1.54 -18.43 -14.89
C PHE A 246 -1.76 -19.84 -15.45
N LEU A 247 -1.10 -20.85 -14.89
CA LEU A 247 -1.21 -22.25 -15.32
C LEU A 247 -2.64 -22.78 -15.16
N ASN A 248 -3.28 -22.53 -14.01
CA ASN A 248 -4.66 -22.97 -13.77
C ASN A 248 -5.66 -22.36 -14.77
N ARG A 249 -5.43 -21.12 -15.22
CA ARG A 249 -6.26 -20.49 -16.25
C ARG A 249 -5.96 -21.05 -17.64
N CYS A 250 -4.68 -21.14 -18.00
CA CYS A 250 -4.25 -21.71 -19.28
C CYS A 250 -4.71 -23.16 -19.44
N GLN A 251 -4.59 -23.98 -18.40
CA GLN A 251 -5.04 -25.38 -18.39
C GLN A 251 -6.54 -25.52 -18.66
N ARG A 252 -7.37 -24.73 -17.94
CA ARG A 252 -8.83 -24.77 -18.09
C ARG A 252 -9.24 -24.43 -19.51
N TRP A 253 -8.65 -23.39 -20.08
CA TRP A 253 -8.92 -22.99 -21.45
C TRP A 253 -8.43 -24.02 -22.46
N ARG A 254 -7.20 -24.50 -22.33
CA ARG A 254 -6.64 -25.54 -23.21
C ARG A 254 -7.46 -26.82 -23.21
N ALA A 255 -8.07 -27.18 -22.07
CA ALA A 255 -8.98 -28.31 -21.98
C ALA A 255 -10.32 -28.09 -22.72
N ALA A 256 -10.75 -26.84 -22.87
CA ALA A 256 -11.98 -26.46 -23.56
C ALA A 256 -11.79 -26.22 -25.08
N VAL A 257 -10.55 -26.00 -25.55
CA VAL A 257 -10.24 -25.77 -26.97
C VAL A 257 -10.43 -27.06 -27.78
N PRO A 258 -11.34 -27.09 -28.78
CA PRO A 258 -11.51 -28.27 -29.62
C PRO A 258 -10.30 -28.52 -30.51
N VAL A 259 -9.83 -29.77 -30.59
CA VAL A 259 -8.71 -30.15 -31.47
C VAL A 259 -9.10 -30.06 -32.95
N SER A 260 -10.37 -30.25 -33.28
CA SER A 260 -10.92 -30.11 -34.63
C SER A 260 -12.23 -29.32 -34.61
N LEU A 261 -12.44 -28.52 -35.64
CA LEU A 261 -13.60 -27.63 -35.74
C LEU A 261 -13.89 -27.34 -37.22
N ASP A 262 -15.05 -27.80 -37.72
CA ASP A 262 -15.50 -27.62 -39.11
C ASP A 262 -14.43 -27.88 -40.18
N ARG A 263 -13.83 -29.09 -40.18
CA ARG A 263 -12.73 -29.47 -41.09
C ARG A 263 -11.49 -28.57 -40.98
N ALA A 264 -11.33 -27.83 -39.88
CA ALA A 264 -10.07 -27.24 -39.48
C ALA A 264 -9.48 -28.03 -38.31
N ARG A 265 -8.15 -28.03 -38.21
CA ARG A 265 -7.40 -28.69 -37.14
C ARG A 265 -6.58 -27.67 -36.36
N LEU A 266 -6.57 -27.82 -35.05
CA LEU A 266 -5.70 -27.06 -34.16
C LEU A 266 -4.23 -27.35 -34.50
N GLU A 267 -3.50 -26.30 -34.85
CA GLU A 267 -2.07 -26.38 -35.17
C GLU A 267 -1.24 -26.08 -33.93
N ARG A 268 -1.55 -24.95 -33.28
CA ARG A 268 -0.88 -24.46 -32.08
C ARG A 268 -1.79 -23.55 -31.27
N GLY A 269 -1.41 -23.31 -30.04
CA GLY A 269 -1.96 -22.22 -29.24
C GLY A 269 -0.94 -21.72 -28.24
N GLN A 270 -1.17 -20.52 -27.73
CA GLN A 270 -0.32 -19.89 -26.74
C GLN A 270 -1.15 -19.13 -25.71
N CYS A 271 -0.78 -19.30 -24.46
CA CYS A 271 -1.25 -18.52 -23.34
C CYS A 271 -0.22 -17.42 -23.06
N THR A 272 -0.66 -16.17 -23.05
CA THR A 272 0.13 -14.98 -22.66
C THR A 272 -0.59 -14.24 -21.55
N ALA A 273 0.00 -13.23 -20.92
CA ALA A 273 -0.66 -12.49 -19.83
C ALA A 273 -2.00 -11.84 -20.26
N GLU A 274 -2.14 -11.50 -21.54
CA GLU A 274 -3.29 -10.83 -22.14
C GLU A 274 -4.42 -11.80 -22.51
N GLY A 275 -4.08 -13.04 -22.88
CA GLY A 275 -5.07 -13.92 -23.46
C GLY A 275 -4.57 -15.28 -23.94
N LEU A 276 -5.50 -16.03 -24.51
CA LEU A 276 -5.24 -17.25 -25.24
C LEU A 276 -5.33 -16.95 -26.73
N GLU A 277 -4.28 -17.26 -27.46
CA GLU A 277 -4.30 -17.30 -28.92
C GLU A 277 -4.27 -18.75 -29.39
N VAL A 278 -5.17 -19.11 -30.32
CA VAL A 278 -5.18 -20.44 -30.96
C VAL A 278 -5.18 -20.29 -32.46
N VAL A 279 -4.44 -21.17 -33.13
CA VAL A 279 -4.28 -21.19 -34.58
C VAL A 279 -4.83 -22.50 -35.12
N TYR A 280 -5.76 -22.40 -36.05
CA TYR A 280 -6.33 -23.52 -36.77
C TYR A 280 -5.88 -23.50 -38.24
N THR A 281 -5.51 -24.66 -38.77
CA THR A 281 -5.28 -24.88 -40.20
C THR A 281 -6.52 -25.51 -40.82
N LEU A 282 -7.02 -24.93 -41.90
CA LEU A 282 -8.11 -25.50 -42.70
C LEU A 282 -7.60 -26.71 -43.50
N LEU A 283 -8.32 -27.83 -43.42
CA LEU A 283 -8.02 -29.02 -44.21
C LEU A 283 -8.57 -28.88 -45.64
N PRO A 284 -8.10 -29.69 -46.61
CA PRO A 284 -8.65 -29.68 -47.97
C PRO A 284 -10.17 -29.84 -48.00
N GLY A 285 -10.85 -28.95 -48.73
CA GLY A 285 -12.31 -28.92 -48.82
C GLY A 285 -13.03 -28.29 -47.61
N ALA A 286 -12.30 -27.57 -46.75
CA ALA A 286 -12.88 -26.69 -45.73
C ALA A 286 -13.28 -25.33 -46.32
N ASP A 287 -14.31 -24.72 -45.74
CA ASP A 287 -14.82 -23.39 -46.10
C ASP A 287 -14.51 -22.38 -44.99
N ALA A 288 -13.83 -21.30 -45.34
CA ALA A 288 -13.44 -20.24 -44.39
C ALA A 288 -14.66 -19.55 -43.76
N ALA A 289 -15.77 -19.40 -44.48
CA ALA A 289 -16.97 -18.75 -43.96
C ALA A 289 -17.64 -19.62 -42.89
N ARG A 290 -17.81 -20.91 -43.17
CA ARG A 290 -18.39 -21.88 -42.23
C ARG A 290 -17.48 -22.10 -41.00
N PHE A 291 -16.17 -22.16 -41.20
CA PHE A 291 -15.20 -22.19 -40.11
C PHE A 291 -15.36 -20.96 -39.21
N SER A 292 -15.44 -19.76 -39.80
CA SER A 292 -15.60 -18.51 -39.06
C SER A 292 -16.88 -18.49 -38.23
N GLU A 293 -17.99 -18.96 -38.80
CA GLU A 293 -19.27 -19.07 -38.07
C GLU A 293 -19.18 -20.05 -36.91
N ARG A 294 -18.51 -21.20 -37.11
CA ARG A 294 -18.34 -22.18 -36.04
C ARG A 294 -17.45 -21.66 -34.92
N ILE A 295 -16.40 -20.88 -35.23
CA ILE A 295 -15.58 -20.22 -34.22
C ILE A 295 -16.40 -19.22 -33.40
N ARG A 296 -17.31 -18.46 -34.02
CA ARG A 296 -18.22 -17.57 -33.27
C ARG A 296 -19.10 -18.34 -32.28
N GLN A 297 -19.62 -19.49 -32.69
CA GLN A 297 -20.45 -20.32 -31.81
C GLN A 297 -19.68 -20.90 -30.62
N VAL A 298 -18.41 -21.28 -30.82
CA VAL A 298 -17.59 -21.93 -29.77
C VAL A 298 -16.89 -20.93 -28.87
N PHE A 299 -16.30 -19.89 -29.44
CA PHE A 299 -15.46 -18.93 -28.72
C PHE A 299 -16.12 -17.57 -28.49
N ASN A 300 -17.29 -17.30 -29.10
CA ASN A 300 -17.92 -15.98 -29.13
C ASN A 300 -16.97 -14.88 -29.66
N ARG A 301 -16.15 -15.26 -30.66
CA ARG A 301 -15.15 -14.43 -31.32
C ARG A 301 -15.12 -14.70 -32.81
N THR A 302 -14.62 -13.73 -33.58
CA THR A 302 -14.41 -13.90 -35.03
C THR A 302 -12.93 -14.20 -35.27
N PRO A 303 -12.57 -15.25 -36.02
CA PRO A 303 -11.18 -15.53 -36.33
C PRO A 303 -10.61 -14.49 -37.31
N VAL A 304 -9.32 -14.19 -37.15
CA VAL A 304 -8.54 -13.46 -38.16
C VAL A 304 -7.97 -14.48 -39.14
N MET A 305 -8.41 -14.41 -40.39
CA MET A 305 -7.97 -15.32 -41.45
C MET A 305 -6.69 -14.79 -42.11
N ASN A 306 -5.69 -15.66 -42.30
CA ASN A 306 -4.48 -15.31 -43.06
C ASN A 306 -4.78 -15.32 -44.56
N LEU A 307 -5.23 -14.19 -45.10
CA LEU A 307 -5.58 -14.04 -46.52
C LEU A 307 -4.34 -14.13 -47.44
N VAL A 308 -3.17 -13.68 -46.96
CA VAL A 308 -1.91 -13.72 -47.72
C VAL A 308 -1.46 -15.17 -47.96
N GLY A 309 -1.69 -16.07 -47.00
CA GLY A 309 -1.49 -17.51 -47.11
C GLY A 309 -2.62 -18.27 -47.82
N GLY A 310 -3.51 -17.57 -48.54
CA GLY A 310 -4.66 -18.18 -49.24
C GLY A 310 -5.81 -18.59 -48.30
N GLY A 311 -5.93 -17.96 -47.14
CA GLY A 311 -7.04 -18.18 -46.19
C GLY A 311 -7.00 -19.52 -45.46
N LYS A 312 -5.87 -20.24 -45.51
CA LYS A 312 -5.75 -21.61 -44.96
C LYS A 312 -5.53 -21.66 -43.45
N GLN A 313 -5.30 -20.53 -42.80
CA GLN A 313 -5.10 -20.45 -41.36
C GLN A 313 -6.03 -19.38 -40.76
N GLY A 314 -6.62 -19.71 -39.61
CA GLY A 314 -7.42 -18.81 -38.80
C GLY A 314 -6.85 -18.69 -37.40
N VAL A 315 -6.68 -17.47 -36.93
CA VAL A 315 -6.20 -17.15 -35.57
C VAL A 315 -7.36 -16.65 -34.74
N VAL A 316 -7.53 -17.18 -33.53
CA VAL A 316 -8.55 -16.75 -32.58
C VAL A 316 -7.85 -16.27 -31.31
N PHE A 317 -8.13 -15.03 -30.93
CA PHE A 317 -7.67 -14.48 -29.66
C PHE A 317 -8.83 -14.37 -28.68
N VAL A 318 -8.64 -14.93 -27.49
CA VAL A 318 -9.57 -14.90 -26.37
C VAL A 318 -8.91 -14.15 -25.21
N PRO A 319 -9.29 -12.89 -24.94
CA PRO A 319 -8.71 -12.12 -23.86
C PRO A 319 -9.12 -12.71 -22.50
N TRP A 320 -8.27 -12.51 -21.51
CA TRP A 320 -8.55 -12.93 -20.14
C TRP A 320 -9.07 -11.77 -19.29
N ASP A 321 -9.85 -12.09 -18.26
CA ASP A 321 -10.12 -11.14 -17.19
C ASP A 321 -8.84 -10.81 -16.42
N ALA A 322 -8.81 -9.69 -15.69
CA ALA A 322 -7.67 -9.33 -14.88
C ALA A 322 -7.29 -10.46 -13.88
N PHE A 323 -5.99 -10.61 -13.63
CA PHE A 323 -5.49 -11.52 -12.60
C PHE A 323 -5.43 -10.83 -11.24
N THR A 324 -5.52 -11.64 -10.19
CA THR A 324 -5.08 -11.22 -8.86
C THR A 324 -3.56 -11.21 -8.83
N LEU A 325 -2.97 -10.05 -8.61
CA LEU A 325 -1.52 -9.84 -8.60
C LEU A 325 -0.95 -9.95 -7.18
N GLN A 326 0.31 -10.36 -7.07
CA GLN A 326 1.00 -10.52 -5.79
C GLN A 326 2.44 -10.02 -5.87
N ASP A 327 2.84 -9.23 -4.87
CA ASP A 327 4.21 -8.75 -4.67
C ASP A 327 4.86 -9.55 -3.54
N GLU A 328 5.36 -10.74 -3.86
CA GLU A 328 6.06 -11.59 -2.89
C GLU A 328 7.51 -11.12 -2.72
N ALA A 329 8.07 -11.32 -1.53
CA ALA A 329 9.50 -11.10 -1.32
C ALA A 329 10.32 -12.10 -2.15
N ALA A 330 11.21 -11.58 -3.00
CA ALA A 330 12.10 -12.39 -3.82
C ALA A 330 13.09 -13.19 -2.94
N PRO A 331 13.29 -14.49 -3.20
CA PRO A 331 14.34 -15.26 -2.54
C PRO A 331 15.74 -14.78 -2.92
N GLU A 332 16.74 -15.21 -2.15
CA GLU A 332 18.18 -15.02 -2.49
C GLU A 332 18.52 -15.74 -3.81
N ALA A 333 19.32 -15.10 -4.67
CA ALA A 333 19.64 -15.60 -6.01
C ALA A 333 20.28 -17.00 -6.02
N ALA A 334 21.39 -17.19 -5.28
CA ALA A 334 22.10 -18.46 -5.29
C ALA A 334 21.22 -19.67 -4.89
N PRO A 335 20.50 -19.68 -3.74
CA PRO A 335 19.68 -20.82 -3.35
C PRO A 335 18.48 -21.04 -4.28
N GLN A 336 17.84 -19.97 -4.79
CA GLN A 336 16.70 -20.10 -5.70
C GLN A 336 17.11 -20.72 -7.04
N LEU A 337 18.23 -20.26 -7.61
CA LEU A 337 18.77 -20.79 -8.87
C LEU A 337 19.21 -22.25 -8.70
N MET A 338 19.93 -22.57 -7.63
CA MET A 338 20.33 -23.96 -7.35
C MET A 338 19.13 -24.88 -7.18
N GLN A 339 18.08 -24.42 -6.49
CA GLN A 339 16.84 -25.18 -6.33
C GLN A 339 16.13 -25.40 -7.66
N ALA A 340 15.99 -24.36 -8.49
CA ALA A 340 15.36 -24.46 -9.81
C ALA A 340 16.13 -25.40 -10.75
N VAL A 341 17.46 -25.26 -10.82
CA VAL A 341 18.31 -26.13 -11.63
C VAL A 341 18.23 -27.59 -11.15
N SER A 342 18.37 -27.82 -9.85
CA SER A 342 18.27 -29.18 -9.27
C SER A 342 16.90 -29.81 -9.53
N TRP A 343 15.84 -29.00 -9.45
CA TRP A 343 14.47 -29.44 -9.71
C TRP A 343 14.28 -29.96 -11.13
N PHE A 344 14.71 -29.20 -12.14
CA PHE A 344 14.59 -29.60 -13.54
C PHE A 344 15.54 -30.74 -13.92
N GLN A 345 16.78 -30.73 -13.39
CA GLN A 345 17.74 -31.81 -13.60
C GLN A 345 17.22 -33.15 -13.05
N SER A 346 16.64 -33.16 -11.84
CA SER A 346 16.06 -34.38 -11.25
C SER A 346 14.89 -34.96 -12.07
N ARG A 347 14.26 -34.15 -12.92
CA ARG A 347 13.13 -34.53 -13.79
C ARG A 347 13.52 -34.73 -15.25
N GLN A 348 14.82 -34.65 -15.55
CA GLN A 348 15.39 -34.75 -16.89
C GLN A 348 14.72 -33.78 -17.88
N VAL A 349 14.38 -32.58 -17.41
CA VAL A 349 13.79 -31.51 -18.23
C VAL A 349 14.92 -30.63 -18.75
N ALA A 350 14.97 -30.41 -20.06
CA ALA A 350 15.89 -29.43 -20.64
C ALA A 350 15.48 -28.02 -20.21
N PHE A 351 16.37 -27.36 -19.47
CA PHE A 351 16.16 -26.04 -18.87
C PHE A 351 17.29 -25.12 -19.30
N SER A 352 16.96 -24.04 -20.01
CA SER A 352 17.91 -22.95 -20.29
C SER A 352 17.61 -21.79 -19.35
N LEU A 353 18.67 -21.14 -18.86
CA LEU A 353 18.59 -19.98 -17.99
C LEU A 353 19.58 -18.93 -18.50
N THR A 354 19.13 -17.69 -18.66
CA THR A 354 19.98 -16.57 -19.07
C THR A 354 19.75 -15.40 -18.13
N GLU A 355 20.84 -14.85 -17.59
CA GLU A 355 20.77 -13.62 -16.77
C GLU A 355 20.51 -12.42 -17.69
N VAL A 356 19.46 -11.66 -17.36
CA VAL A 356 19.17 -10.39 -18.03
C VAL A 356 20.08 -9.36 -17.38
N LYS A 357 21.05 -8.87 -18.15
CA LYS A 357 21.96 -7.82 -17.66
C LYS A 357 21.20 -6.52 -17.50
N ASP A 358 21.41 -5.87 -16.35
CA ASP A 358 20.85 -4.54 -16.09
C ASP A 358 21.27 -3.58 -17.21
N ALA A 359 20.32 -2.75 -17.66
CA ALA A 359 20.63 -1.73 -18.65
C ALA A 359 21.69 -0.78 -18.06
N PRO A 360 22.74 -0.41 -18.82
CA PRO A 360 23.73 0.54 -18.34
C PRO A 360 23.03 1.86 -18.00
N VAL A 361 23.27 2.37 -16.78
CA VAL A 361 22.79 3.69 -16.38
C VAL A 361 23.43 4.71 -17.32
N MET A 362 22.64 5.29 -18.24
CA MET A 362 23.09 6.33 -19.15
C MET A 362 23.46 7.58 -18.32
N PRO A 363 24.70 8.10 -18.41
CA PRO A 363 25.05 9.35 -17.76
C PRO A 363 24.41 10.50 -18.54
N GLY A 364 23.33 11.09 -18.02
CA GLY A 364 22.69 12.22 -18.69
C GLY A 364 21.37 12.66 -18.07
N ASN A 365 21.44 13.47 -17.03
CA ASN A 365 20.70 14.73 -16.83
C ASN A 365 20.95 15.19 -15.38
N GLY A 366 22.03 15.96 -15.20
CA GLY A 366 22.25 16.65 -13.94
C GLY A 366 21.18 17.70 -13.72
N ARG A 367 20.28 17.49 -12.75
CA ARG A 367 19.76 18.57 -11.89
C ARG A 367 18.97 18.15 -10.65
N ASP A 368 18.74 16.87 -10.39
CA ASP A 368 18.06 16.48 -9.15
C ASP A 368 19.05 15.73 -8.25
N ASP A 369 19.26 16.23 -7.03
CA ASP A 369 19.99 15.60 -5.93
C ASP A 369 19.31 14.30 -5.42
N THR A 370 18.51 13.65 -6.27
CA THR A 370 17.83 12.40 -5.93
C THR A 370 18.76 11.25 -6.30
N PRO A 371 19.14 10.38 -5.35
CA PRO A 371 19.91 9.19 -5.66
C PRO A 371 19.20 8.37 -6.75
N PRO A 372 19.93 7.78 -7.71
CA PRO A 372 19.31 6.93 -8.72
C PRO A 372 18.55 5.79 -8.03
N PRO A 373 17.39 5.39 -8.58
CA PRO A 373 16.59 4.37 -7.95
C PRO A 373 17.36 3.03 -7.91
N VAL A 374 17.32 2.36 -6.78
CA VAL A 374 18.04 1.11 -6.52
C VAL A 374 17.21 -0.06 -7.03
N GLN A 375 17.80 -0.87 -7.91
CA GLN A 375 17.26 -2.17 -8.28
C GLN A 375 17.85 -3.21 -7.34
N ASP A 376 17.04 -3.78 -6.44
CA ASP A 376 17.47 -4.78 -5.46
C ASP A 376 17.20 -6.23 -5.89
N TRP A 377 16.86 -6.45 -7.17
CA TRP A 377 16.66 -7.78 -7.75
C TRP A 377 17.50 -8.01 -9.01
N ARG A 378 17.76 -9.28 -9.31
CA ARG A 378 18.28 -9.80 -10.57
C ARG A 378 17.15 -10.51 -11.32
N GLU A 379 17.20 -10.44 -12.63
CA GLU A 379 16.23 -11.10 -13.50
C GLU A 379 16.93 -12.19 -14.32
N TYR A 380 16.32 -13.37 -14.35
CA TYR A 380 16.75 -14.49 -15.18
C TYR A 380 15.60 -14.94 -16.05
N THR A 381 15.82 -15.07 -17.35
CA THR A 381 14.85 -15.67 -18.26
C THR A 381 15.11 -17.16 -18.39
N PHE A 382 14.04 -17.95 -18.42
CA PHE A 382 14.15 -19.38 -18.66
C PHE A 382 13.22 -19.84 -19.77
N SER A 383 13.65 -20.89 -20.47
CA SER A 383 12.85 -21.56 -21.50
C SER A 383 12.94 -23.08 -21.34
N ILE A 384 11.81 -23.74 -21.51
CA ILE A 384 11.65 -25.18 -21.37
C ILE A 384 10.81 -25.69 -22.53
N THR A 385 11.31 -26.73 -23.20
CA THR A 385 10.56 -27.46 -24.25
C THR A 385 10.34 -28.89 -23.80
N GLU A 386 9.09 -29.32 -23.70
CA GLU A 386 8.73 -30.60 -23.07
C GLU A 386 7.44 -31.20 -23.65
N LYS A 387 7.30 -32.53 -23.61
CA LYS A 387 6.08 -33.22 -24.07
C LYS A 387 5.07 -33.41 -22.94
N ARG A 388 5.54 -33.45 -21.70
CA ARG A 388 4.70 -33.43 -20.49
C ARG A 388 4.02 -32.07 -20.35
N ARG A 389 2.83 -32.07 -19.75
CA ARG A 389 2.05 -30.83 -19.60
C ARG A 389 2.77 -29.85 -18.64
N PRO A 390 2.67 -28.53 -18.86
CA PRO A 390 3.34 -27.52 -18.05
C PRO A 390 3.04 -27.62 -16.56
N GLU A 391 1.80 -27.98 -16.22
CA GLU A 391 1.36 -28.11 -14.83
C GLU A 391 2.13 -29.22 -14.11
N TRP A 392 2.48 -30.31 -14.80
CA TRP A 392 3.28 -31.41 -14.25
C TRP A 392 4.76 -31.09 -14.14
N VAL A 393 5.29 -30.33 -15.11
CA VAL A 393 6.70 -29.93 -15.14
C VAL A 393 7.04 -29.01 -13.98
N LEU A 394 6.12 -28.09 -13.65
CA LEU A 394 6.29 -27.07 -12.62
C LEU A 394 5.68 -27.45 -11.26
N TYR A 395 4.99 -28.58 -11.15
CA TYR A 395 4.31 -29.00 -9.91
C TYR A 395 5.27 -29.22 -8.74
N GLY A 396 5.24 -28.35 -7.73
CA GLY A 396 6.09 -28.45 -6.53
C GLY A 396 7.42 -27.70 -6.63
N LEU A 397 7.65 -26.97 -7.72
CA LEU A 397 8.70 -25.95 -7.76
C LEU A 397 8.29 -24.79 -6.83
N ASP A 398 9.26 -24.20 -6.12
CA ASP A 398 9.04 -22.95 -5.42
C ASP A 398 8.92 -21.81 -6.44
N THR A 399 7.72 -21.23 -6.56
CA THR A 399 7.39 -20.24 -7.58
C THR A 399 7.38 -18.80 -7.05
N ARG A 400 7.93 -18.56 -5.86
CA ARG A 400 8.08 -17.21 -5.30
C ARG A 400 8.91 -16.33 -6.24
N ALA A 401 8.37 -15.17 -6.61
CA ALA A 401 8.99 -14.26 -7.57
C ALA A 401 9.37 -14.94 -8.91
N VAL A 402 8.64 -15.99 -9.30
CA VAL A 402 8.69 -16.59 -10.64
C VAL A 402 7.42 -16.21 -11.37
N ARG A 403 7.53 -15.84 -12.65
CA ARG A 403 6.38 -15.47 -13.50
C ARG A 403 6.51 -16.12 -14.87
N LEU A 404 5.39 -16.55 -15.44
CA LEU A 404 5.35 -17.10 -16.80
C LEU A 404 4.95 -16.00 -17.77
N GLY A 405 5.73 -15.85 -18.84
CA GLY A 405 5.39 -14.95 -19.95
C GLY A 405 4.60 -15.68 -21.03
N LEU A 406 4.96 -16.94 -21.30
CA LEU A 406 4.39 -17.72 -22.40
C LEU A 406 4.24 -19.19 -22.00
N VAL A 407 3.08 -19.76 -22.32
CA VAL A 407 2.90 -21.21 -22.41
C VAL A 407 2.31 -21.52 -23.78
N ALA A 408 3.16 -21.93 -24.71
CA ALA A 408 2.77 -22.36 -26.04
C ALA A 408 2.65 -23.88 -26.11
N PHE A 409 1.74 -24.36 -26.94
CA PHE A 409 1.60 -25.77 -27.27
C PHE A 409 1.43 -25.93 -28.78
N THR A 410 2.05 -26.95 -29.33
CA THR A 410 1.93 -27.33 -30.74
C THR A 410 1.39 -28.75 -30.82
N LEU A 411 0.50 -29.01 -31.79
CA LEU A 411 -0.10 -30.32 -31.98
C LEU A 411 0.43 -30.98 -33.25
N SER A 412 1.20 -32.06 -33.09
CA SER A 412 1.75 -32.81 -34.21
C SER A 412 0.64 -33.51 -35.01
N PRO A 413 0.89 -33.87 -36.29
CA PRO A 413 -0.04 -34.67 -37.08
C PRO A 413 -0.43 -36.02 -36.48
N GLN A 414 0.41 -36.56 -35.61
CA GLN A 414 0.18 -37.80 -34.89
C GLN A 414 -0.60 -37.60 -33.57
N GLY A 415 -1.09 -36.38 -33.30
CA GLY A 415 -1.86 -36.06 -32.11
C GLY A 415 -1.03 -35.86 -30.85
N GLN A 416 0.30 -35.66 -30.98
CA GLN A 416 1.18 -35.43 -29.84
C GLN A 416 1.35 -33.94 -29.56
N PHE A 417 1.25 -33.55 -28.29
CA PHE A 417 1.50 -32.17 -27.86
C PHE A 417 2.96 -31.97 -27.49
N THR A 418 3.52 -30.85 -27.93
CA THR A 418 4.80 -30.32 -27.46
C THR A 418 4.56 -28.95 -26.86
N TYR A 419 5.06 -28.72 -25.65
CA TYR A 419 4.90 -27.47 -24.91
C TYR A 419 6.21 -26.69 -24.90
N GLN A 420 6.09 -25.37 -25.01
CA GLN A 420 7.17 -24.41 -24.80
C GLN A 420 6.73 -23.46 -23.69
N ILE A 421 7.53 -23.40 -22.64
CA ILE A 421 7.26 -22.60 -21.44
C ILE A 421 8.37 -21.57 -21.34
N GLU A 422 8.00 -20.29 -21.28
CA GLU A 422 8.93 -19.20 -21.09
C GLU A 422 8.50 -18.37 -19.89
N GLY A 423 9.48 -17.93 -19.11
CA GLY A 423 9.22 -17.16 -17.91
C GLY A 423 10.45 -16.44 -17.39
N HIS A 424 10.21 -15.74 -16.30
CA HIS A 424 11.14 -14.90 -15.60
C HIS A 424 11.25 -15.39 -14.16
N LEU A 425 12.49 -15.50 -13.68
CA LEU A 425 12.82 -15.77 -12.30
C LEU A 425 13.50 -14.53 -11.74
N TYR A 426 12.90 -13.95 -10.72
CA TYR A 426 13.43 -12.79 -10.02
C TYR A 426 13.99 -13.21 -8.67
N ALA A 427 15.18 -12.70 -8.36
CA ALA A 427 15.87 -13.00 -7.12
C ALA A 427 16.46 -11.74 -6.52
N ARG A 428 16.57 -11.67 -5.20
CA ARG A 428 17.21 -10.56 -4.49
C ARG A 428 18.72 -10.53 -4.77
N LYS A 429 19.25 -9.31 -4.95
CA LYS A 429 20.68 -9.05 -5.21
C LYS A 429 21.58 -9.28 -4.01
#